data_AF-A0A3B8U6H0-F1
#
_entry.id   AF-A0A3B8U6H0-F1
#
_cell.length_a   1.000
_cell.length_b   1.000
_cell.length_c   1.000
_cell.angle_alpha   90.00
_cell.angle_beta   90.00
_cell.angle_gamma   90.00
#
_symmetry.space_group_name_H-M   'P 1'
#
loop_
_entity.id
_entity.type
_entity.pdbx_description
1 polymer ?
#
loop_
_entity_poly.entity_id
_entity_poly.type
_entity_poly.pdbx_seq_one_letter_code
_entity_poly.pdbx_strand_id
1 'polypeptide(L)'
;MADLVLRGQGLKNYMSVICAMEQNLYRQKAAVAQVENRIAALSNPYVAPAPRAPKKADRKFGGGICMLIGGISALFSAISFLGGGGIFAGIFYGLIALWLLSTGSDIDTQNKKIDENNSREQAYYKNALNAHDKNVKNAAAQKQMAQILRRRLSEMQAKVRDMERDLERAYSCNVIYPSYRNLVAVTSFYDYLQSNRCSSLEGHEGAYNLYNMESRLDKIITRLDRIGSQLESIKGNQYMLYTTLKESNRQLDVLNGAAWAMNDRLSALSANAAVTNAQLEKLSYNAELIKFNTDQTRQEVTLRNRMDGILNFNTYR
;
A
#
# COMPACT_ATOMS: atom_id res chain seq x y z
N MET A 1 7.61 -31.80 -59.66
CA MET A 1 8.58 -30.84 -60.23
C MET A 1 9.83 -30.92 -59.37
N ALA A 2 11.00 -30.96 -60.02
CA ALA A 2 12.26 -31.53 -59.55
C ALA A 2 12.60 -31.24 -58.06
N ASP A 3 12.81 -32.31 -57.27
CA ASP A 3 13.57 -32.24 -56.02
C ASP A 3 14.98 -31.82 -56.36
N LEU A 4 15.25 -30.51 -56.25
CA LEU A 4 16.58 -29.96 -56.42
C LEU A 4 17.40 -30.36 -55.18
N VAL A 5 17.98 -31.56 -55.21
CA VAL A 5 18.87 -32.04 -54.15
C VAL A 5 20.17 -31.24 -54.23
N LEU A 6 20.18 -30.04 -53.67
CA LEU A 6 21.39 -29.25 -53.45
C LEU A 6 22.29 -30.04 -52.50
N ARG A 7 23.51 -30.36 -52.95
CA ARG A 7 24.51 -31.09 -52.15
C ARG A 7 25.77 -30.28 -51.99
N GLY A 8 26.49 -30.54 -50.89
CA GLY A 8 27.79 -29.94 -50.61
C GLY A 8 27.73 -28.41 -50.55
N GLN A 9 28.56 -27.74 -51.35
CA GLN A 9 28.72 -26.29 -51.29
C GLN A 9 27.45 -25.50 -51.67
N GLY A 10 26.63 -26.04 -52.60
CA GLY A 10 25.37 -25.40 -53.01
C GLY A 10 24.35 -25.34 -51.87
N LEU A 11 24.29 -26.38 -51.03
CA LEU A 11 23.44 -26.43 -49.85
C LEU A 11 23.91 -25.45 -48.78
N LYS A 12 25.23 -25.35 -48.55
CA LYS A 12 25.81 -24.40 -47.60
C LYS A 12 25.50 -22.94 -47.98
N ASN A 13 25.60 -22.62 -49.27
CA ASN A 13 25.29 -21.29 -49.79
C ASN A 13 23.78 -20.97 -49.71
N TYR A 14 22.92 -21.92 -50.02
CA TYR A 14 21.47 -21.74 -49.84
C TYR A 14 21.15 -21.50 -48.35
N MET A 15 21.70 -22.33 -47.46
CA MET A 15 21.43 -22.23 -46.03
C MET A 15 21.96 -20.93 -45.42
N SER A 16 23.12 -20.42 -45.86
CA SER A 16 23.64 -19.13 -45.39
C SER A 16 22.70 -17.97 -45.73
N VAL A 17 22.14 -17.98 -46.95
CA VAL A 17 21.20 -16.96 -47.41
C VAL A 17 19.89 -17.03 -46.62
N ILE A 18 19.28 -18.22 -46.49
CA ILE A 18 18.05 -18.39 -45.70
C ILE A 18 18.27 -18.00 -44.24
N CYS A 19 19.39 -18.43 -43.65
CA CYS A 19 19.76 -18.08 -42.28
C CYS A 19 19.86 -16.55 -42.10
N ALA A 20 20.54 -15.85 -43.02
CA ALA A 20 20.63 -14.39 -42.99
C ALA A 20 19.26 -13.71 -43.16
N MET A 21 18.40 -14.24 -44.05
CA MET A 21 17.04 -13.72 -44.25
C MET A 21 16.17 -13.89 -42.99
N GLU A 22 16.17 -15.07 -42.38
CA GLU A 22 15.47 -15.35 -41.11
C GLU A 22 15.98 -14.47 -39.97
N GLN A 23 17.31 -14.30 -39.85
CA GLN A 23 17.90 -13.42 -38.83
C GLN A 23 17.48 -11.97 -39.02
N ASN A 24 17.51 -11.47 -40.25
CA ASN A 24 17.10 -10.11 -40.57
C ASN A 24 15.60 -9.90 -40.30
N LEU A 25 14.75 -10.87 -40.68
CA LEU A 25 13.32 -10.84 -40.41
C LEU A 25 13.03 -10.80 -38.90
N TYR A 26 13.72 -11.65 -38.12
CA TYR A 26 13.59 -11.67 -36.66
C TYR A 26 14.01 -10.34 -36.02
N ARG A 27 15.16 -9.79 -36.41
CA ARG A 27 15.65 -8.48 -35.94
C ARG A 27 14.66 -7.36 -36.29
N GLN A 28 14.11 -7.38 -37.51
CA GLN A 28 13.15 -6.38 -37.95
C GLN A 28 11.83 -6.49 -37.18
N LYS A 29 11.31 -7.70 -36.94
CA LYS A 29 10.13 -7.93 -36.09
C LYS A 29 10.35 -7.45 -34.66
N ALA A 30 11.51 -7.72 -34.08
CA ALA A 30 11.88 -7.24 -32.74
C ALA A 30 11.93 -5.70 -32.68
N ALA A 31 12.50 -5.05 -33.71
CA ALA A 31 12.53 -3.59 -33.81
C ALA A 31 11.13 -2.98 -33.94
N VAL A 32 10.24 -3.61 -34.72
CA VAL A 32 8.82 -3.21 -34.84
C VAL A 32 8.14 -3.29 -33.47
N ALA A 33 8.26 -4.41 -32.75
CA ALA A 33 7.66 -4.58 -31.43
C ALA A 33 8.15 -3.53 -30.40
N GLN A 34 9.45 -3.20 -30.43
CA GLN A 34 10.01 -2.14 -29.59
C GLN A 34 9.37 -0.77 -29.88
N VAL A 35 9.16 -0.45 -31.16
CA VAL A 35 8.54 0.79 -31.59
C VAL A 35 7.04 0.83 -31.25
N GLU A 36 6.32 -0.28 -31.38
CA GLU A 36 4.92 -0.40 -30.94
C GLU A 36 4.77 -0.13 -29.45
N ASN A 37 5.61 -0.75 -28.62
CA ASN A 37 5.64 -0.52 -27.18
C ASN A 37 5.92 0.95 -26.85
N ARG A 38 6.85 1.59 -27.58
CA ARG A 38 7.15 3.01 -27.40
C ARG A 38 5.98 3.92 -27.79
N ILE A 39 5.26 3.59 -28.86
CA ILE A 39 4.04 4.31 -29.27
C ILE A 39 2.95 4.15 -28.21
N ALA A 40 2.75 2.94 -27.66
CA ALA A 40 1.77 2.68 -26.61
C ALA A 40 2.06 3.54 -25.37
N ALA A 41 3.33 3.61 -24.94
CA ALA A 41 3.75 4.46 -23.83
C ALA A 41 3.52 5.96 -24.08
N LEU A 42 3.57 6.41 -25.34
CA LEU A 42 3.38 7.82 -25.72
C LEU A 42 1.93 8.18 -26.07
N SER A 43 1.04 7.21 -26.26
CA SER A 43 -0.31 7.45 -26.80
C SER A 43 -1.26 8.09 -25.79
N ASN A 44 -1.02 7.95 -24.49
CA ASN A 44 -1.89 8.50 -23.45
C ASN A 44 -1.11 9.33 -22.41
N PRO A 45 -0.64 10.54 -22.77
CA PRO A 45 -0.01 11.42 -21.81
C PRO A 45 -1.04 11.94 -20.82
N TYR A 46 -0.81 11.73 -19.52
CA TYR A 46 -1.63 12.32 -18.47
C TYR A 46 -1.47 13.84 -18.47
N VAL A 47 -2.60 14.56 -18.59
CA VAL A 47 -2.66 16.01 -18.44
C VAL A 47 -3.45 16.29 -17.17
N ALA A 48 -2.75 16.81 -16.15
CA ALA A 48 -3.40 17.24 -14.91
C ALA A 48 -4.46 18.31 -15.21
N PRO A 49 -5.61 18.32 -14.50
CA PRO A 49 -6.62 19.36 -14.69
C PRO A 49 -6.06 20.75 -14.33
N ALA A 50 -6.56 21.78 -15.01
CA ALA A 50 -6.13 23.16 -14.77
C ALA A 50 -6.36 23.56 -13.30
N PRO A 51 -5.38 24.25 -12.67
CA PRO A 51 -5.54 24.74 -11.31
C PRO A 51 -6.70 25.75 -11.23
N ARG A 52 -7.44 25.73 -10.13
CA ARG A 52 -8.53 26.70 -9.88
C ARG A 52 -7.95 28.00 -9.33
N ALA A 53 -8.50 29.14 -9.76
CA ALA A 53 -8.08 30.45 -9.27
C ALA A 53 -8.40 30.57 -7.76
N PRO A 54 -7.47 31.09 -6.93
CA PRO A 54 -7.73 31.32 -5.51
C PRO A 54 -8.79 32.41 -5.34
N LYS A 55 -9.68 32.24 -4.35
CA LYS A 55 -10.62 33.29 -3.93
C LYS A 55 -9.89 34.25 -3.01
N LYS A 56 -9.87 35.54 -3.33
CA LYS A 56 -9.23 36.56 -2.49
C LYS A 56 -10.05 36.76 -1.22
N ALA A 57 -9.41 36.73 -0.07
CA ALA A 57 -10.04 37.10 1.19
C ALA A 57 -10.16 38.63 1.30
N ASP A 58 -11.31 39.12 1.75
CA ASP A 58 -11.60 40.54 1.88
C ASP A 58 -10.89 41.17 3.09
N ARG A 59 -10.48 42.43 2.95
CA ARG A 59 -9.88 43.21 4.03
C ARG A 59 -10.92 43.55 5.10
N LYS A 60 -10.52 43.54 6.36
CA LYS A 60 -11.34 44.05 7.46
C LYS A 60 -11.37 45.58 7.41
N PHE A 61 -12.57 46.13 7.25
CA PHE A 61 -12.80 47.57 7.23
C PHE A 61 -12.70 48.16 8.65
N GLY A 62 -12.08 49.33 8.80
CA GLY A 62 -12.09 50.10 10.05
C GLY A 62 -10.73 50.44 10.67
N GLY A 63 -9.64 49.74 10.33
CA GLY A 63 -8.32 49.99 10.94
C GLY A 63 -7.82 51.44 10.82
N GLY A 64 -7.87 52.01 9.61
CA GLY A 64 -7.48 53.40 9.38
C GLY A 64 -8.44 54.43 9.99
N ILE A 65 -9.73 54.11 10.09
CA ILE A 65 -10.74 54.98 10.70
C ILE A 65 -10.54 55.04 12.22
N CYS A 66 -10.29 53.90 12.87
CA CYS A 66 -10.00 53.84 14.30
C CYS A 66 -8.72 54.61 14.67
N MET A 67 -7.67 54.56 13.85
CA MET A 67 -6.44 55.33 14.08
C MET A 67 -6.66 56.84 13.96
N LEU A 68 -7.44 57.30 12.98
CA LEU A 68 -7.77 58.73 12.82
C LEU A 68 -8.60 59.24 14.00
N ILE A 69 -9.63 58.50 14.41
CA ILE A 69 -10.49 58.86 15.56
C ILE A 69 -9.67 58.80 16.86
N GLY A 70 -8.82 57.79 17.02
CA GLY A 70 -7.89 57.67 18.15
C GLY A 70 -6.96 58.88 18.27
N GLY A 71 -6.35 59.31 17.16
CA GLY A 71 -5.50 60.50 17.13
C GLY A 71 -6.23 61.79 17.50
N ILE A 72 -7.46 61.98 17.01
CA ILE A 72 -8.30 63.12 17.38
C ILE A 72 -8.63 63.08 18.88
N SER A 73 -9.01 61.92 19.43
CA SER A 73 -9.32 61.77 20.85
C SER A 73 -8.11 62.02 21.77
N ALA A 74 -6.89 61.70 21.31
CA ALA A 74 -5.66 62.02 22.03
C ALA A 74 -5.39 63.53 22.09
N LEU A 75 -5.65 64.25 21.00
CA LEU A 75 -5.55 65.72 20.98
C LEU A 75 -6.56 66.37 21.92
N PHE A 76 -7.81 65.88 21.94
CA PHE A 76 -8.84 66.36 22.88
C PHE A 76 -8.47 66.10 24.35
N SER A 77 -7.87 64.96 24.65
CA SER A 77 -7.32 64.65 25.98
C SER A 77 -6.25 65.67 26.40
N ALA A 78 -5.29 65.97 25.51
CA ALA A 78 -4.21 66.93 25.78
C ALA A 78 -4.73 68.37 26.03
N ILE A 79 -5.71 68.81 25.23
CA ILE A 79 -6.34 70.14 25.39
C ILE A 79 -7.06 70.25 26.74
N SER A 80 -7.75 69.18 27.16
CA SER A 80 -8.48 69.16 28.45
C SER A 80 -7.53 69.25 29.65
N PHE A 81 -6.32 68.68 29.53
CA PHE A 81 -5.30 68.71 30.59
C PHE A 81 -4.60 70.08 30.72
N LEU A 82 -4.40 70.82 29.61
CA LEU A 82 -3.82 72.17 29.64
C LEU A 82 -4.83 73.29 29.95
N GLY A 83 -6.10 73.12 29.54
CA GLY A 83 -7.11 74.18 29.57
C GLY A 83 -7.93 74.31 30.87
N GLY A 84 -7.58 73.60 31.95
CA GLY A 84 -8.31 73.64 33.22
C GLY A 84 -9.61 72.81 33.27
N GLY A 85 -9.88 72.01 32.23
CA GLY A 85 -11.05 71.15 32.13
C GLY A 85 -10.83 69.79 32.82
N GLY A 86 -10.87 69.76 34.16
CA GLY A 86 -11.05 68.56 35.00
C GLY A 86 -10.29 67.27 34.63
N ILE A 87 -9.40 66.82 35.52
CA ILE A 87 -8.55 65.61 35.37
C ILE A 87 -9.32 64.36 34.89
N PHE A 88 -10.57 64.19 35.34
CA PHE A 88 -11.42 63.05 34.95
C PHE A 88 -11.75 62.98 33.45
N ALA A 89 -11.97 64.13 32.78
CA ALA A 89 -12.30 64.16 31.36
C ALA A 89 -11.09 63.77 30.49
N GLY A 90 -9.90 64.26 30.85
CA GLY A 90 -8.64 63.90 30.16
C GLY A 90 -8.33 62.41 30.24
N ILE A 91 -8.52 61.77 31.41
CA ILE A 91 -8.29 60.33 31.58
C ILE A 91 -9.28 59.52 30.72
N PHE A 92 -10.55 59.92 30.68
CA PHE A 92 -11.57 59.20 29.89
C PHE A 92 -11.26 59.23 28.38
N TYR A 93 -10.95 60.40 27.82
CA TYR A 93 -10.55 60.51 26.42
C TYR A 93 -9.20 59.83 26.13
N GLY A 94 -8.27 59.86 27.09
CA GLY A 94 -6.99 59.15 26.98
C GLY A 94 -7.15 57.63 26.90
N LEU A 95 -8.03 57.03 27.71
CA LEU A 95 -8.30 55.59 27.67
C LEU A 95 -9.00 55.16 26.37
N ILE A 96 -9.96 55.96 25.88
CA ILE A 96 -10.62 55.72 24.60
C ILE A 96 -9.62 55.82 23.44
N ALA A 97 -8.73 56.81 23.47
CA ALA A 97 -7.67 56.97 22.48
C ALA A 97 -6.75 55.74 22.43
N LEU A 98 -6.31 55.26 23.60
CA LEU A 98 -5.43 54.10 23.70
C LEU A 98 -6.11 52.82 23.16
N TRP A 99 -7.38 52.60 23.50
CA TRP A 99 -8.14 51.44 23.04
C TRP A 99 -8.41 51.47 21.52
N LEU A 100 -8.74 52.65 20.96
CA LEU A 100 -8.96 52.81 19.52
C LEU A 100 -7.67 52.66 18.71
N LEU A 101 -6.55 53.17 19.23
CA LEU A 101 -5.23 53.02 18.59
C LEU A 101 -4.77 51.57 18.59
N SER A 102 -4.90 50.83 19.70
CA SER A 102 -4.51 49.42 19.76
C SER A 102 -5.34 48.55 18.80
N THR A 103 -6.66 48.76 18.80
CA THR A 103 -7.59 48.02 17.94
C THR A 103 -7.35 48.35 16.45
N GLY A 104 -7.05 49.61 16.14
CA GLY A 104 -6.69 50.05 14.79
C GLY A 104 -5.42 49.36 14.26
N SER A 105 -4.36 49.29 15.07
CA SER A 105 -3.11 48.59 14.71
C SER A 105 -3.30 47.08 14.55
N ASP A 106 -4.15 46.46 15.37
CA ASP A 106 -4.44 45.02 15.25
C ASP A 106 -5.22 44.69 13.97
N ILE A 107 -6.13 45.56 13.54
CA ILE A 107 -6.86 45.39 12.27
C ILE A 107 -5.91 45.56 11.07
N ASP A 108 -5.00 46.53 11.11
CA ASP A 108 -4.03 46.76 10.03
C ASP A 108 -3.04 45.59 9.89
N THR A 109 -2.53 45.08 11.01
CA THR A 109 -1.65 43.89 10.99
C THR A 109 -2.37 42.63 10.49
N GLN A 110 -3.67 42.48 10.75
CA GLN A 110 -4.49 41.40 10.17
C GLN A 110 -4.69 41.58 8.66
N ASN A 111 -4.97 42.81 8.20
CA ASN A 111 -5.10 43.11 6.77
C ASN A 111 -3.81 42.85 6.01
N LYS A 112 -2.65 43.19 6.59
CA LYS A 112 -1.34 42.86 6.02
C LYS A 112 -1.13 41.36 5.87
N LYS A 113 -1.51 40.55 6.87
CA LYS A 113 -1.46 39.07 6.78
C LYS A 113 -2.39 38.51 5.71
N ILE A 114 -3.58 39.09 5.55
CA ILE A 114 -4.55 38.73 4.49
C ILE A 114 -3.95 39.02 3.11
N ASP A 115 -3.37 40.20 2.91
CA ASP A 115 -2.72 40.58 1.65
C ASP A 115 -1.51 39.69 1.33
N GLU A 116 -0.68 39.39 2.34
CA GLU A 116 0.45 38.47 2.20
C GLU A 116 0.00 37.05 1.81
N ASN A 117 -1.06 36.52 2.45
CA ASN A 117 -1.59 35.20 2.10
C ASN A 117 -2.20 35.18 0.70
N ASN A 118 -2.99 36.18 0.34
CA ASN A 118 -3.55 36.35 -1.01
C ASN A 118 -2.44 36.41 -2.07
N SER A 119 -1.34 37.12 -1.80
CA SER A 119 -0.18 37.20 -2.70
C SER A 119 0.56 35.86 -2.82
N ARG A 120 0.70 35.11 -1.73
CA ARG A 120 1.32 33.77 -1.73
C ARG A 120 0.48 32.77 -2.53
N GLU A 121 -0.83 32.77 -2.34
CA GLU A 121 -1.75 31.91 -3.09
C GLU A 121 -1.75 32.25 -4.58
N GLN A 122 -1.68 33.54 -4.93
CA GLN A 122 -1.59 33.98 -6.33
C GLN A 122 -0.25 33.60 -6.96
N ALA A 123 0.86 33.66 -6.22
CA ALA A 123 2.16 33.20 -6.69
C ALA A 123 2.19 31.68 -6.91
N TYR A 124 1.60 30.91 -5.98
CA TYR A 124 1.44 29.47 -6.10
C TYR A 124 0.58 29.10 -7.32
N TYR A 125 -0.54 29.79 -7.52
CA TYR A 125 -1.42 29.62 -8.68
C TYR A 125 -0.68 29.88 -10.00
N LYS A 126 0.10 30.97 -10.10
CA LYS A 126 0.90 31.29 -11.28
C LYS A 126 1.93 30.20 -11.58
N ASN A 127 2.60 29.68 -10.55
CA ASN A 127 3.56 28.59 -10.72
C ASN A 127 2.88 27.28 -11.17
N ALA A 128 1.72 26.96 -10.60
CA ALA A 128 0.92 25.80 -10.99
C ALA A 128 0.39 25.93 -12.44
N LEU A 129 0.00 27.13 -12.87
CA LEU A 129 -0.41 27.41 -14.25
C LEU A 129 0.74 27.22 -15.24
N ASN A 130 1.93 27.74 -14.92
CA ASN A 130 3.13 27.55 -15.75
C ASN A 130 3.53 26.08 -15.85
N ALA A 131 3.43 25.32 -14.75
CA ALA A 131 3.66 23.88 -14.75
C ALA A 131 2.63 23.13 -15.62
N HIS A 132 1.36 23.53 -15.54
CA HIS A 132 0.30 22.98 -16.39
C HIS A 132 0.55 23.28 -17.88
N ASP A 133 0.88 24.53 -18.25
CA ASP A 133 1.20 24.90 -19.64
C ASP A 133 2.39 24.10 -20.19
N LYS A 134 3.44 23.91 -19.38
CA LYS A 134 4.57 23.04 -19.73
C LYS A 134 4.14 21.58 -19.93
N ASN A 135 3.28 21.06 -19.06
CA ASN A 135 2.75 19.70 -19.18
C ASN A 135 1.87 19.52 -20.43
N VAL A 136 1.04 20.51 -20.76
CA VAL A 136 0.21 20.50 -21.98
C VAL A 136 1.09 20.52 -23.24
N LYS A 137 2.11 21.39 -23.28
CA LYS A 137 3.08 21.45 -24.39
C LYS A 137 3.84 20.13 -24.54
N ASN A 138 4.30 19.54 -23.43
CA ASN A 138 4.96 18.25 -23.43
C ASN A 138 4.03 17.12 -23.91
N ALA A 139 2.77 17.12 -23.46
CA ALA A 139 1.76 16.15 -23.91
C ALA A 139 1.45 16.28 -25.42
N ALA A 140 1.38 17.51 -25.94
CA ALA A 140 1.22 17.77 -27.37
C ALA A 140 2.43 17.28 -28.18
N ALA A 141 3.66 17.57 -27.72
CA ALA A 141 4.89 17.09 -28.34
C ALA A 141 4.99 15.56 -28.34
N GLN A 142 4.58 14.90 -27.24
CA GLN A 142 4.53 13.43 -27.16
C GLN A 142 3.53 12.84 -28.16
N LYS A 143 2.34 13.45 -28.31
CA LYS A 143 1.35 13.02 -29.32
C LYS A 143 1.88 13.19 -30.74
N GLN A 144 2.54 14.31 -31.05
CA GLN A 144 3.15 14.53 -32.37
C GLN A 144 4.25 13.50 -32.66
N MET A 145 5.11 13.23 -31.68
CA MET A 145 6.13 12.20 -31.79
C MET A 145 5.50 10.82 -32.03
N ALA A 146 4.47 10.45 -31.27
CA ALA A 146 3.74 9.19 -31.47
C ALA A 146 3.15 9.07 -32.88
N GLN A 147 2.64 10.16 -33.47
CA GLN A 147 2.15 10.15 -34.85
C GLN A 147 3.27 9.90 -35.88
N ILE A 148 4.43 10.52 -35.70
CA ILE A 148 5.60 10.29 -36.57
C ILE A 148 6.07 8.84 -36.46
N LEU A 149 6.18 8.31 -35.23
CA LEU A 149 6.54 6.90 -35.03
C LEU A 149 5.52 5.96 -35.66
N ARG A 150 4.20 6.25 -35.59
CA ARG A 150 3.17 5.44 -36.27
C ARG A 150 3.32 5.39 -37.78
N ARG A 151 3.71 6.51 -38.42
CA ARG A 151 3.99 6.51 -39.87
C ARG A 151 5.18 5.60 -40.19
N ARG A 152 6.29 5.77 -39.46
CA ARG A 152 7.48 4.91 -39.62
C ARG A 152 7.19 3.45 -39.32
N LEU A 153 6.32 3.17 -38.35
CA LEU A 153 5.87 1.82 -38.02
C LEU A 153 5.24 1.15 -39.24
N SER A 154 4.33 1.85 -39.94
CA SER A 154 3.67 1.31 -41.12
C SER A 154 4.65 0.96 -42.24
N GLU A 155 5.68 1.79 -42.43
CA GLU A 155 6.77 1.53 -43.39
C GLU A 155 7.61 0.31 -42.98
N MET A 156 7.96 0.19 -41.70
CA MET A 156 8.70 -0.97 -41.19
C MET A 156 7.88 -2.26 -41.31
N GLN A 157 6.58 -2.21 -41.03
CA GLN A 157 5.68 -3.34 -41.21
C GLN A 157 5.54 -3.73 -42.69
N ALA A 158 5.53 -2.77 -43.62
CA ALA A 158 5.58 -3.06 -45.05
C ALA A 158 6.86 -3.81 -45.44
N LYS A 159 8.01 -3.35 -44.95
CA LYS A 159 9.30 -4.03 -45.16
C LYS A 159 9.31 -5.46 -44.58
N VAL A 160 8.71 -5.67 -43.41
CA VAL A 160 8.56 -7.02 -42.83
C VAL A 160 7.74 -7.92 -43.76
N ARG A 161 6.61 -7.44 -44.28
CA ARG A 161 5.80 -8.20 -45.23
C ARG A 161 6.55 -8.54 -46.52
N ASP A 162 7.37 -7.62 -47.02
CA ASP A 162 8.19 -7.87 -48.20
C ASP A 162 9.27 -8.91 -47.91
N MET A 163 9.95 -8.83 -46.77
CA MET A 163 10.91 -9.85 -46.32
C MET A 163 10.26 -11.23 -46.14
N GLU A 164 9.04 -11.30 -45.59
CA GLU A 164 8.29 -12.56 -45.46
C GLU A 164 7.98 -13.17 -46.82
N ARG A 165 7.60 -12.34 -47.80
CA ARG A 165 7.33 -12.78 -49.17
C ARG A 165 8.59 -13.28 -49.89
N ASP A 166 9.70 -12.57 -49.71
CA ASP A 166 10.99 -12.99 -50.28
C ASP A 166 11.47 -14.30 -49.65
N LEU A 167 11.27 -14.47 -48.34
CA LEU A 167 11.59 -15.69 -47.62
C LEU A 167 10.69 -16.86 -48.05
N GLU A 168 9.39 -16.63 -48.24
CA GLU A 168 8.46 -17.64 -48.78
C GLU A 168 8.86 -18.08 -50.19
N ARG A 169 9.26 -17.14 -51.04
CA ARG A 169 9.81 -17.46 -52.36
C ARG A 169 11.07 -18.30 -52.24
N ALA A 170 11.98 -17.98 -51.32
CA ALA A 170 13.18 -18.77 -51.10
C ALA A 170 12.85 -20.20 -50.60
N TYR A 171 11.84 -20.34 -49.75
CA TYR A 171 11.33 -21.64 -49.29
C TYR A 171 10.53 -22.43 -50.33
N SER A 172 10.03 -21.78 -51.38
CA SER A 172 9.28 -22.45 -52.45
C SER A 172 10.10 -23.48 -53.23
N CYS A 173 11.43 -23.37 -53.17
CA CYS A 173 12.38 -24.36 -53.70
C CYS A 173 12.34 -25.70 -52.96
N ASN A 174 11.56 -25.81 -51.87
CA ASN A 174 11.28 -27.01 -51.07
C ASN A 174 12.52 -27.78 -50.56
N VAL A 175 13.66 -27.10 -50.42
CA VAL A 175 14.91 -27.68 -49.88
C VAL A 175 14.80 -27.98 -48.39
N ILE A 176 14.01 -27.19 -47.65
CA ILE A 176 13.77 -27.39 -46.21
C ILE A 176 12.31 -27.79 -45.99
N TYR A 177 12.12 -28.91 -45.30
CA TYR A 177 10.79 -29.40 -44.94
C TYR A 177 10.02 -28.37 -44.10
N PRO A 178 8.72 -28.12 -44.39
CA PRO A 178 7.94 -27.03 -43.78
C PRO A 178 8.00 -26.93 -42.26
N SER A 179 8.02 -28.07 -41.55
CA SER A 179 8.05 -28.08 -40.08
C SER A 179 9.33 -27.47 -39.47
N TYR A 180 10.40 -27.34 -40.24
CA TYR A 180 11.66 -26.76 -39.78
C TYR A 180 11.94 -25.36 -40.34
N ARG A 181 10.94 -24.72 -40.99
CA ARG A 181 11.05 -23.33 -41.50
C ARG A 181 10.86 -22.33 -40.37
N ASN A 182 11.82 -22.29 -39.47
CA ASN A 182 11.90 -21.34 -38.38
C ASN A 182 13.36 -20.95 -38.14
N LEU A 183 13.58 -19.74 -37.62
CA LEU A 183 14.93 -19.20 -37.40
C LEU A 183 15.84 -20.20 -36.68
N VAL A 184 15.38 -20.77 -35.55
CA VAL A 184 16.20 -21.64 -34.69
C VAL A 184 16.70 -22.87 -35.45
N ALA A 185 15.78 -23.60 -36.08
CA ALA A 185 16.12 -24.79 -36.85
C ALA A 185 17.05 -24.46 -38.03
N VAL A 186 16.77 -23.39 -38.76
CA VAL A 186 17.60 -22.94 -39.90
C VAL A 186 19.01 -22.57 -39.44
N THR A 187 19.16 -21.83 -38.34
CA THR A 187 20.48 -21.51 -37.77
C THR A 187 21.23 -22.77 -37.34
N SER A 188 20.55 -23.70 -36.66
CA SER A 188 21.16 -24.96 -36.24
C SER A 188 21.64 -25.77 -37.42
N PHE A 189 20.82 -25.90 -38.48
CA PHE A 189 21.23 -26.62 -39.69
C PHE A 189 22.40 -25.95 -40.38
N TYR A 190 22.41 -24.62 -40.45
CA TYR A 190 23.55 -23.86 -40.98
C TYR A 190 24.83 -24.19 -40.20
N ASP A 191 24.77 -24.17 -38.87
CA ASP A 191 25.91 -24.44 -38.00
C ASP A 191 26.41 -25.89 -38.12
N TYR A 192 25.50 -26.87 -38.21
CA TYR A 192 25.88 -28.28 -38.40
C TYR A 192 26.59 -28.51 -39.75
N LEU A 193 26.12 -27.83 -40.80
CA LEU A 193 26.72 -27.91 -42.14
C LEU A 193 28.06 -27.15 -42.20
N GLN A 194 28.20 -26.02 -41.51
CA GLN A 194 29.46 -25.26 -41.43
C GLN A 194 30.53 -26.01 -40.63
N SER A 195 30.15 -26.60 -39.49
CA SER A 195 31.04 -27.42 -38.64
C SER A 195 31.35 -28.80 -39.23
N ASN A 196 30.79 -29.14 -40.40
CA ASN A 196 30.90 -30.45 -41.05
C ASN A 196 30.42 -31.62 -40.19
N ARG A 197 29.57 -31.37 -39.18
CA ARG A 197 28.89 -32.42 -38.40
C ARG A 197 27.87 -33.18 -39.25
N CYS A 198 27.28 -32.49 -40.21
CA CYS A 198 26.35 -33.08 -41.18
C CYS A 198 26.75 -32.72 -42.61
N SER A 199 26.54 -33.63 -43.55
CA SER A 199 26.77 -33.42 -44.99
C SER A 199 25.47 -33.24 -45.79
N SER A 200 24.34 -33.61 -45.21
CA SER A 200 23.00 -33.56 -45.79
C SER A 200 21.96 -33.14 -44.75
N LEU A 201 20.82 -32.63 -45.20
CA LEU A 201 19.67 -32.36 -44.32
C LEU A 201 18.96 -33.65 -43.89
N GLU A 202 18.81 -34.57 -44.84
CA GLU A 202 18.18 -35.87 -44.65
C GLU A 202 19.21 -36.99 -44.40
N GLY A 203 18.73 -38.14 -43.92
CA GLY A 203 19.55 -39.31 -43.61
C GLY A 203 19.70 -39.56 -42.11
N HIS A 204 20.25 -40.73 -41.75
CA HIS A 204 20.46 -41.12 -40.35
C HIS A 204 21.39 -40.16 -39.61
N GLU A 205 22.46 -39.72 -40.28
CA GLU A 205 23.42 -38.70 -39.82
C GLU A 205 23.07 -37.28 -40.32
N GLY A 206 21.84 -37.08 -40.79
CA GLY A 206 21.37 -35.82 -41.36
C GLY A 206 21.06 -34.76 -40.30
N ALA A 207 21.11 -33.49 -40.72
CA ALA A 207 20.86 -32.34 -39.84
C ALA A 207 19.48 -32.40 -39.15
N TYR A 208 18.45 -32.98 -39.79
CA TYR A 208 17.13 -33.15 -39.18
C TYR A 208 17.14 -34.11 -37.99
N ASN A 209 17.85 -35.23 -38.09
CA ASN A 209 17.90 -36.20 -37.00
C ASN A 209 18.66 -35.62 -35.81
N LEU A 210 19.79 -34.97 -36.08
CA LEU A 210 20.59 -34.33 -35.04
C LEU A 210 19.80 -33.23 -34.31
N TYR A 211 19.13 -32.35 -35.05
CA TYR A 211 18.28 -31.31 -34.46
C TYR A 211 17.15 -31.88 -33.61
N ASN A 212 16.47 -32.93 -34.09
CA ASN A 212 15.40 -33.56 -33.33
C ASN A 212 15.93 -34.22 -32.05
N MET A 213 17.13 -34.80 -32.09
CA MET A 213 17.79 -35.38 -30.93
C MET A 213 18.15 -34.29 -29.91
N GLU A 214 18.83 -33.22 -30.34
CA GLU A 214 19.18 -32.07 -29.49
C GLU A 214 17.90 -31.43 -28.90
N SER A 215 16.85 -31.21 -29.70
CA SER A 215 15.56 -30.68 -29.22
C SER A 215 14.87 -31.58 -28.18
N ARG A 216 15.00 -32.91 -28.31
CA ARG A 216 14.48 -33.85 -27.30
C ARG A 216 15.29 -33.77 -26.01
N LEU A 217 16.60 -33.62 -26.10
CA LEU A 217 17.48 -33.44 -24.93
C LEU A 217 17.16 -32.13 -24.20
N ASP A 218 17.00 -31.02 -24.91
CA ASP A 218 16.63 -29.72 -24.31
C ASP A 218 15.29 -29.80 -23.57
N LYS A 219 14.30 -30.50 -24.14
CA LYS A 219 13.00 -30.75 -23.47
C LYS A 219 13.17 -31.58 -22.20
N ILE A 220 14.09 -32.54 -22.18
CA ILE A 220 14.40 -33.33 -20.99
C ILE A 220 15.05 -32.43 -19.93
N ILE A 221 16.07 -31.64 -20.31
CA ILE A 221 16.75 -30.71 -19.40
C ILE A 221 15.75 -29.71 -18.79
N THR A 222 14.91 -29.08 -19.61
CA THR A 222 13.88 -28.14 -19.14
C THR A 222 12.91 -28.78 -18.15
N ARG A 223 12.53 -30.04 -18.38
CA ARG A 223 11.67 -30.80 -17.45
C ARG A 223 12.41 -31.12 -16.15
N LEU A 224 13.70 -31.45 -16.21
CA LEU A 224 14.53 -31.69 -15.03
C LEU A 224 14.69 -30.42 -14.20
N ASP A 225 14.92 -29.26 -14.81
CA ASP A 225 15.00 -27.98 -14.12
C ASP A 225 13.69 -27.64 -13.39
N ARG A 226 12.55 -27.90 -14.05
CA ARG A 226 11.23 -27.75 -13.42
C ARG A 226 11.07 -28.68 -12.22
N ILE A 227 11.48 -29.95 -12.35
CA ILE A 227 11.46 -30.89 -11.23
C ILE A 227 12.36 -30.38 -10.09
N GLY A 228 13.56 -29.88 -10.38
CA GLY A 228 14.46 -29.29 -9.40
C GLY A 228 13.83 -28.12 -8.65
N SER A 229 13.19 -27.20 -9.37
CA SER A 229 12.46 -26.08 -8.76
C SER A 229 11.30 -26.53 -7.88
N GLN A 230 10.53 -27.54 -8.31
CA GLN A 230 9.45 -28.11 -7.51
C GLN A 230 9.98 -28.79 -6.24
N LEU A 231 11.12 -29.48 -6.30
CA LEU A 231 11.76 -30.09 -5.14
C LEU A 231 12.22 -29.04 -4.12
N GLU A 232 12.80 -27.92 -4.56
CA GLU A 232 13.17 -26.83 -3.65
C GLU A 232 11.94 -26.19 -2.99
N SER A 233 10.84 -26.03 -3.72
CA SER A 233 9.57 -25.58 -3.14
C SER A 233 9.03 -26.56 -2.08
N ILE A 234 9.07 -27.86 -2.37
CA ILE A 234 8.66 -28.92 -1.42
C ILE A 234 9.53 -28.85 -0.16
N LYS A 235 10.85 -28.73 -0.31
CA LYS A 235 11.79 -28.61 0.80
C LYS A 235 11.50 -27.35 1.65
N GLY A 236 11.22 -26.22 1.01
CA GLY A 236 10.79 -25.00 1.71
C GLY A 236 9.50 -25.20 2.51
N ASN A 237 8.50 -25.85 1.92
CA ASN A 237 7.24 -26.18 2.60
C ASN A 237 7.47 -27.14 3.79
N GLN A 238 8.31 -28.17 3.61
CA GLN A 238 8.67 -29.10 4.68
C GLN A 238 9.37 -28.41 5.83
N TYR A 239 10.29 -27.48 5.55
CA TYR A 239 10.94 -26.69 6.59
C TYR A 239 9.93 -25.84 7.36
N MET A 240 9.04 -25.14 6.65
CA MET A 240 7.97 -24.34 7.27
C MET A 240 7.07 -25.21 8.17
N LEU A 241 6.61 -26.37 7.67
CA LEU A 241 5.80 -27.31 8.44
C LEU A 241 6.54 -27.78 9.70
N TYR A 242 7.81 -28.13 9.59
CA TYR A 242 8.63 -28.51 10.74
C TYR A 242 8.69 -27.40 11.78
N THR A 243 8.96 -26.16 11.36
CA THR A 243 9.03 -25.02 12.29
C THR A 243 7.68 -24.74 12.97
N THR A 244 6.58 -24.82 12.22
CA THR A 244 5.22 -24.62 12.74
C THR A 244 4.85 -25.72 13.72
N LEU A 245 5.19 -26.97 13.43
CA LEU A 245 4.93 -28.10 14.31
C LEU A 245 5.73 -27.99 15.61
N LYS A 246 7.00 -27.56 15.53
CA LYS A 246 7.83 -27.30 16.71
C LYS A 246 7.22 -26.20 17.59
N GLU A 247 6.74 -25.12 16.98
CA GLU A 247 6.07 -24.05 17.72
C GLU A 247 4.74 -24.50 18.32
N SER A 248 3.95 -25.29 17.59
CA SER A 248 2.72 -25.90 18.09
C SER A 248 2.98 -26.79 19.30
N ASN A 249 4.04 -27.60 19.28
CA ASN A 249 4.41 -28.42 20.44
C ASN A 249 4.78 -27.55 21.64
N ARG A 250 5.54 -26.47 21.42
CA ARG A 250 5.87 -25.52 22.50
C ARG A 250 4.61 -24.88 23.09
N GLN A 251 3.64 -24.53 22.25
CA GLN A 251 2.34 -23.99 22.70
C GLN A 251 1.53 -25.03 23.48
N LEU A 252 1.53 -26.30 23.02
CA LEU A 252 0.90 -27.40 23.75
C LEU A 252 1.52 -27.61 25.13
N ASP A 253 2.85 -27.52 25.26
CA ASP A 253 3.53 -27.63 26.56
C ASP A 253 3.11 -26.50 27.52
N VAL A 254 3.02 -25.27 27.00
CA VAL A 254 2.53 -24.11 27.78
C VAL A 254 1.08 -24.31 28.22
N LEU A 255 0.21 -24.76 27.31
CA LEU A 255 -1.19 -25.03 27.60
C LEU A 255 -1.34 -26.13 28.65
N ASN A 256 -0.55 -27.20 28.53
CA ASN A 256 -0.55 -28.30 29.49
C ASN A 256 -0.13 -27.80 30.88
N GLY A 257 0.94 -27.00 30.96
CA GLY A 257 1.36 -26.37 32.22
C GLY A 257 0.29 -25.47 32.84
N ALA A 258 -0.41 -24.67 32.01
CA ALA A 258 -1.51 -23.84 32.47
C ALA A 258 -2.70 -24.66 32.99
N ALA A 259 -3.02 -25.79 32.35
CA ALA A 259 -4.06 -26.71 32.78
C ALA A 259 -3.74 -27.35 34.14
N TRP A 260 -2.50 -27.79 34.36
CA TRP A 260 -2.05 -28.29 35.67
C TRP A 260 -2.19 -27.24 36.77
N ALA A 261 -1.71 -26.01 36.53
CA ALA A 261 -1.84 -24.92 37.49
C ALA A 261 -3.30 -24.58 37.81
N MET A 262 -4.19 -24.67 36.81
CA MET A 262 -5.63 -24.48 37.00
C MET A 262 -6.24 -25.60 37.83
N ASN A 263 -5.86 -26.86 37.59
CA ASN A 263 -6.31 -28.01 38.36
C ASN A 263 -5.90 -27.91 39.84
N ASP A 264 -4.67 -27.48 40.12
CA ASP A 264 -4.19 -27.25 41.50
C ASP A 264 -4.99 -26.15 42.20
N ARG A 265 -5.26 -25.04 41.50
CA ARG A 265 -6.11 -23.94 42.03
C ARG A 265 -7.52 -24.41 42.31
N LEU A 266 -8.11 -25.23 41.43
CA LEU A 266 -9.44 -25.78 41.62
C LEU A 266 -9.50 -26.72 42.84
N SER A 267 -8.45 -27.53 43.03
CA SER A 267 -8.33 -28.42 44.19
C SER A 267 -8.23 -27.63 45.50
N ALA A 268 -7.42 -26.56 45.52
CA ALA A 268 -7.33 -25.65 46.66
C ALA A 268 -8.65 -24.93 46.94
N LEU A 269 -9.35 -24.49 45.89
CA LEU A 269 -10.67 -23.86 46.02
C LEU A 269 -11.70 -24.82 46.64
N SER A 270 -11.71 -26.08 46.20
CA SER A 270 -12.56 -27.13 46.75
C SER A 270 -12.28 -27.36 48.24
N ALA A 271 -11.01 -27.44 48.63
CA ALA A 271 -10.61 -27.56 50.04
C ALA A 271 -11.07 -26.35 50.87
N ASN A 272 -10.89 -25.13 50.36
CA ASN A 272 -11.36 -23.91 51.01
C ASN A 272 -12.88 -23.86 51.15
N ALA A 273 -13.62 -24.34 50.14
CA ALA A 273 -15.07 -24.44 50.19
C ALA A 273 -15.53 -25.41 51.30
N ALA A 274 -14.85 -26.55 51.46
CA ALA A 274 -15.13 -27.48 52.56
C ALA A 274 -14.90 -26.85 53.94
N VAL A 275 -13.80 -26.11 54.12
CA VAL A 275 -13.53 -25.38 55.38
C VAL A 275 -14.61 -24.32 55.64
N THR A 276 -14.99 -23.57 54.60
CA THR A 276 -16.02 -22.52 54.70
C THR A 276 -17.37 -23.13 55.10
N ASN A 277 -17.75 -24.27 54.49
CA ASN A 277 -18.97 -24.99 54.85
C ASN A 277 -18.95 -25.45 56.32
N ALA A 278 -17.85 -26.03 56.79
CA ALA A 278 -17.71 -26.42 58.20
C ALA A 278 -17.79 -25.22 59.17
N GLN A 279 -17.29 -24.05 58.76
CA GLN A 279 -17.43 -22.81 59.55
C GLN A 279 -18.88 -22.33 59.59
N LEU A 280 -19.60 -22.39 58.46
CA LEU A 280 -21.02 -22.04 58.40
C LEU A 280 -21.87 -22.95 59.30
N GLU A 281 -21.60 -24.26 59.33
CA GLU A 281 -22.27 -25.20 60.23
C GLU A 281 -22.05 -24.82 61.71
N LYS A 282 -20.82 -24.51 62.10
CA LYS A 282 -20.51 -24.04 63.47
C LYS A 282 -21.23 -22.74 63.83
N LEU A 283 -21.29 -21.79 62.90
CA LEU A 283 -22.01 -20.53 63.09
C LEU A 283 -23.52 -20.76 63.25
N SER A 284 -24.11 -21.65 62.44
CA SER A 284 -25.52 -22.03 62.55
C SER A 284 -25.81 -22.63 63.93
N TYR A 285 -24.99 -23.59 64.38
CA TYR A 285 -25.13 -24.19 65.70
C TYR A 285 -25.04 -23.15 66.84
N ASN A 286 -24.04 -22.25 66.78
CA ASN A 286 -23.89 -21.21 67.80
C ASN A 286 -25.09 -20.24 67.80
N ALA A 287 -25.64 -19.90 66.63
CA ALA A 287 -26.82 -19.05 66.53
C ALA A 287 -28.06 -19.70 67.18
N GLU A 288 -28.24 -21.01 66.99
CA GLU A 288 -29.31 -21.78 67.66
C GLU A 288 -29.13 -21.78 69.19
N LEU A 289 -27.91 -21.95 69.68
CA LEU A 289 -27.62 -21.92 71.11
C LEU A 289 -27.91 -20.54 71.74
N ILE A 290 -27.52 -19.45 71.06
CA ILE A 290 -27.82 -18.09 71.50
C ILE A 290 -29.33 -17.87 71.58
N LYS A 291 -30.08 -18.33 70.57
CA LYS A 291 -31.54 -18.25 70.57
C LYS A 291 -32.15 -18.99 71.76
N PHE A 292 -31.72 -20.23 72.00
CA PHE A 292 -32.18 -21.04 73.13
C PHE A 292 -31.89 -20.34 74.48
N ASN A 293 -30.66 -19.86 74.69
CA ASN A 293 -30.29 -19.14 75.92
C ASN A 293 -31.11 -17.87 76.11
N THR A 294 -31.34 -17.11 75.03
CA THR A 294 -32.17 -15.89 75.06
C THR A 294 -33.61 -16.20 75.46
N ASP A 295 -34.19 -17.27 74.91
CA ASP A 295 -35.54 -17.73 75.25
C ASP A 295 -35.62 -18.18 76.72
N GLN A 296 -34.61 -18.91 77.22
CA GLN A 296 -34.52 -19.28 78.65
C GLN A 296 -34.45 -18.06 79.56
N THR A 297 -33.55 -17.10 79.28
CA THR A 297 -33.47 -15.85 80.07
C THR A 297 -34.79 -15.08 80.06
N ARG A 298 -35.48 -15.03 78.91
CA ARG A 298 -36.80 -14.40 78.82
C ARG A 298 -37.84 -15.08 79.72
N GLN A 299 -37.80 -16.41 79.78
CA GLN A 299 -38.66 -17.19 80.68
C GLN A 299 -38.32 -16.94 82.15
N GLU A 300 -37.04 -16.93 82.52
CA GLU A 300 -36.58 -16.62 83.89
C GLU A 300 -37.02 -15.22 84.33
N VAL A 301 -36.84 -14.20 83.49
CA VAL A 301 -37.31 -12.83 83.79
C VAL A 301 -38.82 -12.80 84.00
N THR A 302 -39.57 -13.55 83.18
CA THR A 302 -41.03 -13.66 83.32
C THR A 302 -41.40 -14.30 84.67
N LEU A 303 -40.71 -15.38 85.06
CA LEU A 303 -40.91 -16.04 86.35
C LEU A 303 -40.52 -15.14 87.52
N ARG A 304 -39.41 -14.41 87.42
CA ARG A 304 -38.97 -13.44 88.43
C ARG A 304 -39.98 -12.32 88.60
N ASN A 305 -40.47 -11.72 87.51
CA ASN A 305 -41.52 -10.70 87.56
C ASN A 305 -42.79 -11.23 88.24
N ARG A 306 -43.15 -12.51 88.00
CA ARG A 306 -44.27 -13.17 88.70
C ARG A 306 -43.97 -13.38 90.18
N MET A 307 -42.77 -13.80 90.56
CA MET A 307 -42.36 -13.94 91.97
C MET A 307 -42.31 -12.60 92.70
N ASP A 308 -41.75 -11.56 92.11
CA ASP A 308 -41.72 -10.21 92.69
C ASP A 308 -43.16 -9.69 92.90
N GLY A 309 -44.07 -10.00 91.98
CA GLY A 309 -45.50 -9.76 92.15
C GLY A 309 -46.13 -10.51 93.32
N ILE A 310 -45.71 -11.75 93.59
CA ILE A 310 -46.17 -12.56 94.74
C ILE A 310 -45.55 -12.08 96.05
N LEU A 311 -44.24 -11.78 96.09
CA LEU A 311 -43.53 -11.34 97.29
C LEU A 311 -43.98 -9.94 97.74
N ASN A 312 -44.20 -9.03 96.80
CA ASN A 312 -44.80 -7.72 97.10
C ASN A 312 -46.24 -7.82 97.62
N PHE A 313 -46.93 -8.94 97.41
CA PHE A 313 -48.25 -9.19 98.00
C PHE A 313 -48.18 -9.62 99.47
N ASN A 314 -47.05 -10.20 99.92
CA ASN A 314 -46.87 -10.70 101.29
C ASN A 314 -46.25 -9.68 102.26
N THR A 315 -45.65 -8.58 101.78
CA THR A 315 -45.11 -7.50 102.62
C THR A 315 -46.14 -6.44 103.03
N TYR A 316 -47.39 -6.54 102.55
CA TYR A 316 -48.52 -5.68 102.95
C TYR A 316 -49.58 -6.43 103.78
N ARG A 317 -49.14 -7.31 104.69
CA ARG A 317 -49.99 -7.92 105.72
C ARG A 317 -49.38 -7.76 107.09
#